data_AF-A0A916I5U7-F1
#
_entry.id   AF-A0A916I5U7-F1
#
_cell.length_a   1.000
_cell.length_b   1.000
_cell.length_c   1.000
_cell.angle_alpha   90.00
_cell.angle_beta   90.00
_cell.angle_gamma   90.00
#
_symmetry.space_group_name_H-M   'P 1'
#
loop_
_entity.id
_entity.type
_entity.pdbx_description
1 polymer ?
#
loop_
_entity_poly.entity_id
_entity_poly.type
_entity_poly.pdbx_seq_one_letter_code
_entity_poly.pdbx_strand_id
1 'polypeptide(L)' 'IRLSASPLEYASAPPLLGQHTNEILHELLGLPQAELARLRDQGVIGPSA' A
#
# COMPACT_ATOMS: atom_id res chain seq x y z
N ILE A 1 -26.93 5.10 -2.45
CA ILE A 1 -26.76 6.47 -3.04
C ILE A 1 -26.56 6.30 -4.54
N ARG A 2 -27.22 7.07 -5.42
CA ARG A 2 -26.98 7.05 -6.87
C ARG A 2 -26.38 8.38 -7.30
N LEU A 3 -25.21 8.35 -7.91
CA LEU A 3 -24.52 9.52 -8.46
C LEU A 3 -24.62 9.46 -9.99
N SER A 4 -25.39 10.36 -10.60
CA SER A 4 -25.69 10.35 -12.05
C SER A 4 -24.61 11.02 -12.91
N ALA A 5 -23.91 12.03 -12.37
CA ALA A 5 -22.83 12.73 -13.07
C ALA A 5 -21.46 12.04 -12.93
N SER A 6 -21.27 11.24 -11.86
CA SER A 6 -20.06 10.48 -11.58
C SER A 6 -20.48 9.12 -11.03
N PRO A 7 -20.85 8.17 -11.90
CA PRO A 7 -21.20 6.83 -11.48
C PRO A 7 -20.10 6.25 -10.60
N LEU A 8 -20.48 5.72 -9.44
CA LEU A 8 -19.55 5.01 -8.59
C LEU A 8 -19.13 3.72 -9.29
N GLU A 9 -17.83 3.58 -9.53
CA GLU A 9 -17.26 2.27 -9.81
C GLU A 9 -17.19 1.49 -8.49
N TYR A 10 -17.79 0.31 -8.50
CA TYR A 10 -17.67 -0.60 -7.36
C TYR A 10 -16.27 -1.19 -7.34
N ALA A 11 -15.62 -1.05 -6.19
CA ALA A 11 -14.18 -1.23 -6.02
C ALA A 11 -13.69 -2.66 -6.34
N SER A 12 -12.43 -2.74 -6.75
CA SER A 12 -11.58 -3.93 -6.69
C SER A 12 -11.62 -4.58 -5.30
N ALA A 13 -11.26 -5.88 -5.24
CA ALA A 13 -11.19 -6.62 -3.98
C ALA A 13 -10.45 -5.83 -2.89
N PRO A 14 -10.83 -5.98 -1.61
CA PRO A 14 -10.15 -5.29 -0.51
C PRO A 14 -8.65 -5.65 -0.54
N PRO A 15 -7.78 -4.71 -0.16
CA PRO A 15 -6.36 -4.94 -0.25
C PRO A 15 -5.91 -6.04 0.71
N LEU A 16 -4.88 -6.78 0.30
CA LEU A 16 -4.22 -7.76 1.16
C LEU A 16 -3.43 -7.05 2.27
N LEU A 17 -3.13 -7.77 3.35
CA LEU A 17 -2.24 -7.28 4.39
C LEU A 17 -0.88 -6.92 3.75
N GLY A 18 -0.51 -5.64 3.85
CA GLY A 18 0.77 -5.14 3.37
C GLY A 18 0.88 -4.89 1.86
N GLN A 19 -0.20 -5.05 1.08
CA GLN A 19 -0.20 -4.88 -0.38
C GLN A 19 0.42 -3.56 -0.86
N HIS A 20 0.14 -2.46 -0.15
CA HIS A 20 0.62 -1.13 -0.54
C HIS A 20 1.77 -0.61 0.34
N THR A 21 2.29 -1.42 1.28
CA THR A 21 3.33 -0.95 2.23
C THR A 21 4.60 -0.50 1.49
N ASN A 22 5.05 -1.26 0.50
CA ASN A 22 6.24 -0.91 -0.28
C ASN A 22 6.03 0.33 -1.15
N GLU A 23 4.91 0.38 -1.88
CA GLU A 23 4.55 1.51 -2.73
C GLU A 23 4.54 2.82 -1.92
N ILE A 24 3.81 2.84 -0.80
CA ILE A 24 3.69 4.04 0.03
C ILE A 24 5.05 4.45 0.60
N LEU A 25 5.78 3.52 1.21
CA LEU A 25 7.05 3.86 1.86
C LEU A 25 8.15 4.23 0.86
N HIS A 26 8.24 3.53 -0.28
CA HIS A 26 9.26 3.79 -1.27
C HIS A 26 8.91 4.97 -2.17
N GLU A 27 7.73 4.94 -2.79
CA GLU A 27 7.38 5.84 -3.89
C GLU A 27 6.83 7.16 -3.36
N LEU A 28 6.01 7.11 -2.30
CA LEU A 28 5.40 8.33 -1.75
C LEU A 28 6.28 8.97 -0.66
N LEU A 29 6.89 8.16 0.20
CA LEU A 29 7.74 8.66 1.30
C LEU A 29 9.24 8.69 0.96
N GLY A 30 9.65 8.13 -0.18
CA GLY A 30 11.03 8.21 -0.66
C GLY A 30 12.03 7.35 0.11
N LEU A 31 11.59 6.35 0.88
CA LEU A 31 12.52 5.48 1.60
C LEU A 31 13.30 4.61 0.62
N PRO A 32 14.63 4.53 0.72
CA PRO A 32 15.42 3.65 -0.14
C PRO A 32 15.13 2.18 0.17
N GLN A 33 15.32 1.31 -0.82
CA GLN A 33 15.13 -0.15 -0.67
C GLN A 33 15.94 -0.75 0.49
N ALA A 34 17.14 -0.23 0.75
CA ALA A 34 17.97 -0.67 1.87
C ALA A 34 17.31 -0.40 3.23
N GLU A 35 16.61 0.72 3.38
CA GLU A 35 15.89 1.06 4.61
C GLU A 35 14.64 0.19 4.78
N LEU A 36 13.94 -0.10 3.68
CA LEU A 36 12.82 -1.04 3.68
C LEU A 36 13.22 -2.44 4.11
N ALA A 37 14.38 -2.93 3.66
CA ALA A 37 14.93 -4.21 4.11
C ALA A 37 15.24 -4.17 5.62
N ARG A 38 15.92 -3.11 6.10
CA ARG A 38 16.23 -2.92 7.52
C ARG A 38 14.97 -2.93 8.40
N LEU A 39 13.91 -2.25 7.99
CA LEU A 39 12.65 -2.19 8.73
C LEU A 39 11.94 -3.55 8.78
N ARG A 40 12.06 -4.37 7.72
CA ARG A 40 11.54 -5.74 7.70
C ARG A 40 12.32 -6.66 8.63
N ASP A 41 13.65 -6.59 8.58
CA ASP A 41 14.52 -7.40 9.44
C ASP A 41 14.29 -7.10 10.92
N GLN A 42 13.93 -5.85 11.24
CA GLN A 42 13.56 -5.43 12.59
C GLN A 42 12.11 -5.76 12.99
N GLY A 43 11.30 -6.30 12.08
CA GLY A 43 9.88 -6.60 12.32
C GLY A 43 8.98 -5.37 12.47
N VAL A 44 9.46 -4.18 12.06
CA VAL A 44 8.69 -2.92 12.14
C VAL A 44 7.58 -2.89 11.09
N ILE A 45 7.85 -3.46 9.91
CA ILE A 45 6.87 -3.60 8.83
C ILE A 45 6.71 -5.06 8.43
N GLY A 46 5.49 -5.45 8.08
CA GLY A 46 5.15 -6.81 7.67
C GLY A 46 5.58 -7.15 6.24
N PRO A 47 5.33 -8.39 5.79
CA PRO A 47 5.51 -8.77 4.40
C PRO A 47 4.65 -7.88 3.50
N SER A 48 5.18 -7.53 2.34
CA SER A 48 4.37 -6.93 1.27
C SER A 48 3.89 -8.07 0.38
N ALA A 49 2.57 -8.13 0.17
CA ALA A 49 1.92 -9.08 -0.73
C ALA A 49 2.26 -8.78 -2.20
#